data_AF-L1Q494-F1
#
_entry.id   AF-L1Q494-F1
#
_cell.length_a   1.000
_cell.length_b   1.000
_cell.length_c   1.000
_cell.angle_alpha   90.00
_cell.angle_beta   90.00
_cell.angle_gamma   90.00
#
_symmetry.space_group_name_H-M   'P 1'
#
loop_
_entity.id
_entity.type
_entity.pdbx_description
1 polymer ?
#
loop_
_entity_poly.entity_id
_entity_poly.type
_entity_poly.pdbx_seq_one_letter_code
_entity_poly.pdbx_strand_id
1 'polypeptide(L)'
;MNYENIVNIVDGIVENEFRHIQETLEKDFTDTNLDYKQNTLITEKLNKALEKETTEDQQRLIRELEASISNEWIELCKFYFREGLRAGLSNLKFLNEIDNVEVIL
;
A
#
# COMPACT_ATOMS: atom_id res chain seq x y z
N MET A 1 28.10 -6.19 -1.17
CA MET A 1 27.29 -5.87 0.04
C MET A 1 26.86 -7.19 0.70
N ASN A 2 26.92 -7.35 2.03
CA ASN A 2 26.47 -8.59 2.67
C ASN A 2 24.92 -8.63 2.75
N TYR A 3 24.36 -9.82 2.97
CA TYR A 3 22.90 -10.04 2.99
C TYR A 3 22.19 -9.17 4.05
N GLU A 4 22.76 -9.07 5.26
CA GLU A 4 22.21 -8.25 6.34
C GLU A 4 22.14 -6.77 6.00
N ASN A 5 23.16 -6.22 5.33
CA ASN A 5 23.13 -4.81 4.89
C ASN A 5 22.06 -4.57 3.83
N ILE A 6 21.81 -5.53 2.93
CA ILE A 6 20.73 -5.45 1.94
C ILE A 6 19.37 -5.46 2.64
N VAL A 7 19.17 -6.36 3.61
CA VAL A 7 17.92 -6.45 4.39
C VAL A 7 17.65 -5.13 5.13
N ASN A 8 18.66 -4.57 5.80
CA ASN A 8 18.51 -3.31 6.54
C ASN A 8 18.19 -2.12 5.62
N ILE A 9 18.79 -2.06 4.43
CA ILE A 9 18.49 -1.00 3.45
C ILE A 9 17.06 -1.15 2.93
N VAL A 10 16.64 -2.36 2.56
CA VAL A 10 15.28 -2.62 2.08
C VAL A 10 14.26 -2.26 3.15
N ASP A 11 14.46 -2.70 4.39
CA ASP A 11 13.53 -2.42 5.48
C ASP A 11 13.47 -0.92 5.80
N GLY A 12 14.61 -0.21 5.76
CA GLY A 12 14.65 1.25 5.91
C GLY A 12 13.94 2.01 4.78
N ILE A 13 14.06 1.54 3.53
CA ILE A 13 13.32 2.10 2.39
C ILE A 13 11.83 1.83 2.56
N VAL A 14 11.42 0.62 2.98
CA VAL A 14 10.02 0.29 3.23
C VAL A 14 9.42 1.20 4.30
N GLU A 15 10.10 1.38 5.43
CA GLU A 15 9.57 2.21 6.53
C GLU A 15 9.45 3.70 6.19
N ASN A 16 10.35 4.21 5.36
CA ASN A 16 10.39 5.63 4.98
C ASN A 16 9.52 5.93 3.76
N GLU A 17 9.74 5.21 2.66
CA GLU A 17 9.08 5.48 1.39
C GLU A 17 7.61 5.09 1.38
N PHE A 18 7.23 4.01 2.08
CA PHE A 18 5.81 3.66 2.20
C PHE A 18 5.04 4.79 2.87
N ARG A 19 5.57 5.34 3.96
CA ARG A 19 4.98 6.49 4.66
C ARG A 19 4.98 7.75 3.80
N HIS A 20 6.09 8.02 3.12
CA HIS A 20 6.19 9.17 2.21
C HIS A 20 5.10 9.13 1.13
N ILE A 21 4.89 7.97 0.49
CA ILE A 21 3.85 7.78 -0.52
C ILE A 21 2.46 8.09 0.06
N GLN A 22 2.17 7.59 1.27
CA GLN A 22 0.89 7.86 1.95
C GLN A 22 0.69 9.36 2.21
N GLU A 23 1.75 10.06 2.64
CA GLU A 23 1.68 11.46 3.02
C GLU A 23 1.67 12.43 1.82
N THR A 24 2.22 12.03 0.67
CA THR A 24 2.48 12.97 -0.45
C THR A 24 1.84 12.60 -1.78
N LEU A 25 1.67 11.30 -2.09
CA LEU A 25 1.22 10.85 -3.42
C LEU A 25 -0.17 10.20 -3.39
N GLU A 26 -0.59 9.65 -2.24
CA GLU A 26 -1.86 8.95 -2.10
C GLU A 26 -3.05 9.86 -2.43
N LYS A 27 -2.98 11.13 -2.04
CA LYS A 27 -4.02 12.11 -2.34
C LYS A 27 -4.27 12.24 -3.84
N ASP A 28 -3.22 12.40 -4.63
CA ASP A 28 -3.36 12.56 -6.08
C ASP A 28 -3.90 11.28 -6.73
N PHE A 29 -3.45 10.10 -6.27
CA PHE A 29 -4.01 8.83 -6.74
C PHE A 29 -5.51 8.73 -6.45
N THR A 30 -5.92 8.95 -5.21
CA THR A 30 -7.33 8.87 -4.79
C THR A 30 -8.20 9.93 -5.48
N ASP A 31 -7.63 11.10 -5.77
CA ASP A 31 -8.29 12.20 -6.46
C ASP A 31 -8.30 12.06 -8.00
N THR A 32 -7.58 11.10 -8.60
CA THR A 32 -7.52 10.97 -10.08
C THR A 32 -7.90 9.59 -10.60
N ASN A 33 -7.69 8.53 -9.82
CA ASN A 33 -7.97 7.16 -10.25
C ASN A 33 -9.50 6.90 -10.27
N LEU A 34 -10.04 6.70 -11.48
CA LEU A 34 -11.48 6.53 -11.68
C LEU A 34 -12.04 5.27 -11.02
N ASP A 35 -11.31 4.15 -11.10
CA ASP A 35 -11.75 2.89 -10.53
C ASP A 35 -11.80 2.97 -9.00
N TYR A 36 -10.77 3.58 -8.39
CA TYR A 36 -10.76 3.86 -6.95
C TYR A 36 -11.96 4.71 -6.55
N LYS A 37 -12.22 5.83 -7.24
CA LYS A 37 -13.36 6.69 -6.94
C LYS A 37 -14.71 5.98 -7.07
N GLN A 38 -14.89 5.17 -8.12
CA GLN A 38 -16.11 4.42 -8.33
C GLN A 38 -16.34 3.42 -7.19
N ASN A 39 -15.30 2.68 -6.81
CA ASN A 39 -15.37 1.74 -5.69
C ASN A 39 -15.66 2.45 -4.37
N THR A 40 -14.98 3.57 -4.08
CA THR A 40 -15.24 4.37 -2.87
C THR A 40 -16.68 4.87 -2.81
N LEU A 41 -17.23 5.37 -3.93
CA LEU A 41 -18.64 5.79 -3.99
C LEU A 41 -19.63 4.63 -3.76
N ILE A 42 -19.31 3.43 -4.22
CA ILE A 42 -20.13 2.23 -3.95
C ILE A 42 -20.07 1.89 -2.47
N THR A 43 -18.86 1.84 -1.88
CA THR A 43 -18.67 1.58 -0.45
C THR A 43 -19.44 2.58 0.42
N GLU A 44 -19.35 3.88 0.13
CA GLU A 44 -20.09 4.91 0.86
C GLU A 44 -21.61 4.72 0.79
N LYS A 45 -22.14 4.31 -0.38
CA LYS A 45 -23.56 4.04 -0.55
C LYS A 45 -23.99 2.82 0.26
N LEU A 46 -23.19 1.76 0.25
CA LEU A 46 -23.45 0.55 1.04
C LEU A 46 -23.43 0.87 2.54
N ASN A 47 -22.45 1.63 3.01
CA ASN A 47 -22.37 2.01 4.43
C ASN A 47 -23.57 2.84 4.87
N LYS A 48 -24.00 3.82 4.07
CA LYS A 48 -25.24 4.58 4.36
C LYS A 48 -26.51 3.72 4.35
N ALA A 49 -26.56 2.67 3.55
CA ALA A 49 -27.69 1.74 3.55
C ALA A 49 -27.67 0.86 4.80
N LEU A 50 -26.51 0.29 5.13
CA LEU A 50 -26.30 -0.53 6.33
C LEU A 50 -26.60 0.26 7.61
N GLU A 51 -26.16 1.52 7.72
CA GLU A 51 -26.47 2.39 8.85
C GLU A 51 -27.98 2.57 9.09
N LYS A 52 -28.81 2.52 8.03
CA LYS A 52 -30.26 2.67 8.15
C LYS A 52 -30.97 1.37 8.51
N GLU A 53 -30.43 0.23 8.08
CA GLU A 53 -31.10 -1.06 8.17
C GLU A 53 -30.62 -1.93 9.34
N THR A 54 -29.53 -1.54 10.01
CA THR A 54 -28.91 -2.33 11.09
C THR A 54 -29.05 -1.68 12.46
N THR A 55 -29.05 -2.52 13.51
CA THR A 55 -29.04 -2.06 14.91
C THR A 55 -27.68 -1.50 15.32
N GLU A 56 -27.62 -0.76 16.43
CA GLU A 56 -26.36 -0.20 16.94
C GLU A 56 -25.28 -1.27 17.20
N ASP A 57 -25.68 -2.44 17.73
CA ASP A 57 -24.77 -3.57 17.96
C ASP A 57 -24.24 -4.14 16.64
N GLN A 58 -25.10 -4.27 15.62
CA GLN A 58 -24.68 -4.73 14.30
C GLN A 58 -23.76 -3.71 13.62
N GLN A 59 -24.05 -2.41 13.75
CA GLN A 59 -23.17 -1.36 13.25
C GLN A 59 -21.80 -1.36 13.95
N ARG A 60 -21.75 -1.64 15.26
CA ARG A 60 -20.47 -1.82 15.98
C ARG A 60 -19.68 -2.97 15.36
N LEU A 61 -20.29 -4.13 15.16
CA LEU A 61 -19.63 -5.29 14.56
C LEU A 61 -19.16 -5.02 13.12
N ILE A 62 -19.95 -4.28 12.33
CA ILE A 62 -19.56 -3.87 10.97
C ILE A 62 -18.32 -2.98 11.02
N ARG A 63 -18.28 -1.97 11.89
CA ARG A 63 -17.10 -1.09 12.04
C ARG A 63 -15.87 -1.86 12.51
N GLU A 64 -16.02 -2.80 13.44
CA GLU A 64 -14.93 -3.67 13.90
C GLU A 64 -14.41 -4.56 12.76
N LEU A 65 -15.32 -5.10 11.94
CA LEU A 65 -14.96 -5.88 10.75
C LEU A 65 -14.21 -5.03 9.72
N GLU A 66 -14.72 -3.84 9.38
CA GLU A 66 -14.07 -2.91 8.46
C GLU A 66 -12.66 -2.53 8.93
N ALA A 67 -12.50 -2.25 10.22
CA ALA A 67 -11.19 -1.96 10.82
C ALA A 67 -10.24 -3.18 10.74
N SER A 68 -10.74 -4.38 11.02
CA SER A 68 -9.94 -5.61 10.92
C SER A 68 -9.48 -5.86 9.49
N ILE A 69 -10.39 -5.74 8.52
CA ILE A 69 -10.07 -5.88 7.09
C ILE A 69 -9.03 -4.83 6.69
N SER A 70 -9.23 -3.56 7.06
CA SER A 70 -8.29 -2.48 6.72
C SER A 70 -6.87 -2.76 7.24
N ASN A 71 -6.75 -3.26 8.47
CA ASN A 71 -5.46 -3.62 9.05
C ASN A 71 -4.80 -4.79 8.29
N GLU A 72 -5.56 -5.82 7.90
CA GLU A 72 -5.06 -6.92 7.09
C GLU A 72 -4.51 -6.42 5.74
N TRP A 73 -5.25 -5.54 5.06
CA TRP A 73 -4.82 -4.96 3.79
C TRP A 73 -3.57 -4.08 3.93
N ILE A 74 -3.45 -3.31 5.02
CA ILE A 74 -2.24 -2.51 5.28
C ILE A 74 -1.00 -3.41 5.38
N GLU A 75 -1.08 -4.51 6.12
CA GLU A 75 0.03 -5.46 6.24
C GLU A 75 0.35 -6.15 4.90
N LEU A 76 -0.68 -6.48 4.11
CA LEU A 76 -0.50 -7.05 2.78
C LEU A 76 0.16 -6.06 1.80
N CYS A 77 -0.22 -4.77 1.85
CA CYS A 77 0.40 -3.72 1.06
C CYS A 77 1.88 -3.54 1.41
N LYS A 78 2.23 -3.53 2.71
CA LYS A 78 3.64 -3.50 3.14
C LYS A 78 4.42 -4.70 2.64
N PHE A 79 3.84 -5.90 2.72
CA PHE A 79 4.44 -7.12 2.18
C PHE A 79 4.71 -7.00 0.68
N TYR A 80 3.72 -6.61 -0.13
CA TYR A 80 3.92 -6.46 -1.57
C TYR A 80 4.91 -5.35 -1.93
N PHE A 81 4.93 -4.24 -1.18
CA PHE A 81 5.93 -3.20 -1.37
C PHE A 81 7.35 -3.73 -1.12
N ARG A 82 7.56 -4.45 -0.01
CA ARG A 82 8.84 -5.07 0.33
C ARG A 82 9.29 -6.10 -0.70
N GLU A 83 8.41 -7.03 -1.08
CA GLU A 83 8.75 -8.07 -2.06
C GLU A 83 8.93 -7.49 -3.47
N GLY A 84 8.20 -6.43 -3.82
CA GLY A 84 8.39 -5.67 -5.05
C GLY A 84 9.78 -5.01 -5.11
N LEU A 85 10.21 -4.36 -4.03
CA LEU A 85 11.57 -3.81 -3.91
C LEU A 85 12.62 -4.92 -4.02
N ARG A 86 12.43 -6.02 -3.29
CA ARG A 86 13.35 -7.18 -3.35
C ARG A 86 13.46 -7.72 -4.78
N ALA A 87 12.34 -7.92 -5.47
CA ALA A 87 12.32 -8.41 -6.84
C ALA A 87 13.01 -7.43 -7.80
N GLY A 88 12.75 -6.13 -7.67
CA GLY A 88 13.40 -5.06 -8.44
C GLY A 88 14.92 -5.05 -8.24
N LEU A 89 15.38 -5.17 -7.00
CA LEU A 89 16.81 -5.23 -6.65
C LEU A 89 17.49 -6.56 -7.00
N SER A 90 16.71 -7.62 -7.20
CA SER A 90 17.24 -8.94 -7.59
C SER A 90 17.46 -9.05 -9.10
N ASN A 91 16.79 -8.22 -9.91
CA ASN A 91 16.87 -8.23 -11.36
C ASN A 91 17.35 -6.87 -11.91
N LEU A 92 18.50 -6.37 -11.44
CA LEU A 92 19.05 -5.06 -11.83
C LEU A 92 19.54 -4.97 -13.30
N LYS A 93 19.31 -6.00 -14.13
CA LYS A 93 19.76 -6.01 -15.53
C LYS A 93 19.16 -4.84 -16.34
N PHE A 94 17.98 -4.36 -15.97
CA PHE A 94 17.34 -3.20 -16.61
C PHE A 94 18.01 -1.86 -16.28
N LEU A 95 18.83 -1.78 -15.22
CA LEU A 95 19.57 -0.55 -14.91
C LEU A 95 20.67 -0.24 -15.93
N ASN A 96 21.10 -1.24 -16.70
CA ASN A 96 22.01 -1.03 -17.84
C ASN A 96 21.38 -0.20 -18.96
N GLU A 97 20.06 0.02 -18.95
CA GLU A 97 19.34 0.88 -19.91
C GLU A 97 19.29 2.35 -19.45
N ILE A 98 19.73 2.66 -18.23
CA ILE A 98 19.80 4.02 -17.71
C ILE A 98 21.24 4.52 -17.89
N ASP A 99 21.46 5.39 -18.89
CA ASP A 99 22.70 6.13 -19.02
C ASP A 99 22.96 6.87 -17.69
N ASN A 100 24.03 6.49 -16.97
CA ASN A 100 24.52 7.06 -15.69
C ASN A 100 24.22 6.31 -14.37
N VAL A 101 23.74 5.07 -14.38
CA VAL A 101 23.82 4.24 -13.15
C VAL A 101 25.12 3.44 -13.20
N GLU A 102 26.18 3.93 -12.56
CA GLU A 102 27.39 3.14 -12.34
C GLU A 102 27.03 1.90 -11.51
N VAL A 103 26.98 0.74 -12.17
CA VAL A 103 26.84 -0.55 -11.52
C VAL A 103 28.11 -0.80 -10.70
N ILE A 104 28.05 -0.54 -9.40
CA ILE A 104 29.12 -0.93 -8.47
C ILE A 104 28.95 -2.43 -8.21
N LEU A 105 29.67 -3.25 -8.99
CA LEU A 105 29.92 -4.67 -8.72
C LEU A 105 31.13 -4.83 -7.79
#